data_AF-A0A962B0Y7-F1
#
_entry.id   AF-A0A962B0Y7-F1
#
_cell.length_a   1.000
_cell.length_b   1.000
_cell.length_c   1.000
_cell.angle_alpha   90.00
_cell.angle_beta   90.00
_cell.angle_gamma   90.00
#
_symmetry.space_group_name_H-M   'P 1'
#
loop_
_entity.id
_entity.type
_entity.pdbx_description
1 polymer ?
#
loop_
_entity_poly.entity_id
_entity_poly.type
_entity_poly.pdbx_seq_one_letter_code
_entity_poly.pdbx_strand_id
1 'polypeptide(L)'
;MFRFRGVLSRRDYAIAALIRIAVFLAVTFAFPFLLKTFVYSTNCRGVGGACGALALVVAIYLKPIIYLVFVFSWLGITVRRLRDAGLPVALVGVLVVLFWADAAFAVVFGSPWTVGFVLGILKLALPKYLIAALICIVFLCLVDSDEDGRGASRFGAFGMGAAVVLGGFVLAAIATYIAMRTGYSGMRGRRAMSALVQAMKFRAALNTPLGIALTLLPLTLLGMLITSRSGGSWWRGPGEDPAVPPGPVARARSRHVPPAAGPAMPTGFGRRRT
;
A
#
# COMPACT_ATOMS: atom_id res chain seq x y z
N MET A 1 9.39 -9.80 14.75
CA MET A 1 10.19 -9.07 13.74
C MET A 1 10.10 -9.83 12.42
N PHE A 2 9.31 -9.38 11.45
CA PHE A 2 9.16 -10.10 10.17
C PHE A 2 10.46 -9.97 9.36
N ARG A 3 11.22 -11.05 9.23
CA ARG A 3 12.42 -11.07 8.37
C ARG A 3 11.99 -11.25 6.92
N PHE A 4 11.94 -10.15 6.19
CA PHE A 4 11.70 -10.14 4.75
C PHE A 4 13.01 -10.45 4.00
N ARG A 5 13.38 -11.74 3.95
CA ARG A 5 14.51 -12.24 3.14
C ARG A 5 14.01 -12.62 1.73
N GLY A 6 14.85 -12.38 0.72
CA GLY A 6 14.56 -12.62 -0.69
C GLY A 6 14.51 -11.33 -1.51
N VAL A 7 15.04 -11.41 -2.73
CA VAL A 7 14.91 -10.39 -3.78
C VAL A 7 13.61 -10.68 -4.53
N LEU A 8 12.79 -9.66 -4.75
CA LEU A 8 11.52 -9.79 -5.46
C LEU A 8 11.64 -9.21 -6.86
N SER A 9 11.59 -10.08 -7.87
CA SER A 9 11.63 -9.65 -9.26
C SER A 9 10.40 -8.81 -9.62
N ARG A 10 10.49 -8.05 -10.71
CA ARG A 10 9.36 -7.24 -11.22
C ARG A 10 8.15 -8.08 -11.56
N ARG A 11 8.40 -9.23 -12.19
CA ARG A 11 7.34 -10.17 -12.58
C ARG A 11 6.64 -10.70 -11.33
N ASP A 12 7.40 -11.10 -10.31
CA ASP A 12 6.83 -11.62 -9.06
C ASP A 12 6.03 -10.55 -8.32
N TYR A 13 6.53 -9.31 -8.28
CA TYR A 13 5.79 -8.19 -7.70
C TYR A 13 4.48 -7.92 -8.45
N ALA A 14 4.52 -7.86 -9.78
CA ALA A 14 3.34 -7.62 -10.61
C ALA A 14 2.29 -8.73 -10.48
N ILE A 15 2.70 -9.99 -10.49
CA ILE A 15 1.81 -11.14 -10.28
C ILE A 15 1.17 -11.07 -8.89
N ALA A 16 1.98 -10.81 -7.86
CA ALA A 16 1.50 -10.75 -6.50
C ALA A 16 0.59 -9.54 -6.24
N ALA A 17 0.83 -8.40 -6.92
CA ALA A 17 -0.06 -7.24 -6.93
C ALA A 17 -1.39 -7.59 -7.62
N LEU A 18 -1.34 -8.21 -8.79
CA LEU A 18 -2.51 -8.63 -9.56
C LEU A 18 -3.40 -9.61 -8.75
N ILE A 19 -2.79 -10.62 -8.12
CA ILE A 19 -3.51 -11.60 -7.29
C ILE A 19 -4.23 -10.90 -6.14
N ARG A 20 -3.61 -9.93 -5.45
CA ARG A 20 -4.25 -9.18 -4.36
C ARG A 20 -5.45 -8.38 -4.84
N ILE A 21 -5.32 -7.69 -5.97
CA ILE A 21 -6.42 -6.93 -6.58
C ILE A 21 -7.55 -7.90 -6.98
N ALA A 22 -7.21 -9.01 -7.64
CA ALA A 22 -8.19 -10.01 -8.06
C ALA A 22 -8.92 -10.64 -6.86
N VAL A 23 -8.21 -11.00 -5.79
CA VAL A 23 -8.80 -11.52 -4.54
C VAL A 23 -9.72 -10.48 -3.90
N PHE A 24 -9.29 -9.22 -3.83
CA PHE A 24 -10.12 -8.14 -3.27
C PHE A 24 -11.42 -7.93 -4.07
N LEU A 25 -11.33 -7.94 -5.40
CA LEU A 25 -12.49 -7.87 -6.28
C LEU A 25 -13.40 -9.10 -6.10
N ALA A 26 -12.82 -10.30 -6.09
CA ALA A 26 -13.55 -11.55 -5.88
C ALA A 26 -14.32 -11.56 -4.54
N VAL A 27 -13.67 -11.14 -3.45
CA VAL A 27 -14.32 -11.03 -2.13
C VAL A 27 -15.43 -9.98 -2.16
N THR A 28 -15.23 -8.87 -2.87
CA THR A 28 -16.25 -7.82 -3.03
C THR A 28 -17.48 -8.36 -3.77
N PHE A 29 -17.30 -9.12 -4.85
CA PHE A 29 -18.41 -9.76 -5.58
C PHE A 29 -19.04 -10.94 -4.82
N ALA A 30 -18.26 -11.65 -3.99
CA ALA A 30 -18.74 -12.75 -3.15
C ALA A 30 -19.52 -12.28 -1.91
N PHE A 31 -19.37 -11.01 -1.54
CA PHE A 31 -19.98 -10.42 -0.34
C PHE A 31 -21.50 -10.64 -0.18
N PRO A 32 -22.37 -10.43 -1.19
CA PRO A 32 -23.80 -10.72 -1.05
C PRO A 32 -24.08 -12.20 -0.74
N PHE A 33 -23.28 -13.11 -1.31
CA PHE A 33 -23.40 -14.54 -1.01
C PHE A 33 -22.96 -14.83 0.43
N LEU A 34 -21.86 -14.24 0.90
CA LEU A 34 -21.42 -14.34 2.30
C LEU A 34 -22.51 -13.86 3.27
N LEU A 35 -23.15 -12.72 3.00
CA LEU A 35 -24.25 -12.23 3.83
C LEU A 35 -25.43 -13.20 3.84
N LYS A 36 -25.80 -13.77 2.69
CA LYS A 36 -26.82 -14.82 2.62
C LYS A 36 -26.43 -16.01 3.50
N THR A 37 -25.20 -16.50 3.42
CA THR A 37 -24.74 -17.64 4.23
C THR A 37 -24.83 -17.33 5.72
N PHE A 38 -24.41 -16.13 6.15
CA PHE A 38 -24.54 -15.70 7.55
C PHE A 38 -26.00 -15.69 8.02
N VAL A 39 -26.91 -15.10 7.25
CA VAL A 39 -28.34 -15.03 7.57
C VAL A 39 -28.97 -16.42 7.65
N TYR A 40 -28.58 -17.35 6.76
CA TYR A 40 -29.08 -18.72 6.80
C TYR A 40 -28.53 -19.52 7.99
N SER A 41 -27.28 -19.29 8.37
CA SER A 41 -26.63 -20.01 9.48
C SER A 41 -27.19 -19.65 10.85
N THR A 42 -27.78 -18.46 11.02
CA THR A 42 -28.27 -17.97 12.32
C THR A 42 -29.75 -18.25 12.57
N ASN A 43 -30.46 -18.90 11.63
CA ASN A 43 -31.89 -19.25 11.76
C ASN A 43 -32.80 -18.07 12.18
N CYS A 44 -32.45 -16.83 11.82
CA CYS A 44 -33.18 -15.63 12.21
C CYS A 44 -34.56 -15.46 11.53
N ARG A 45 -35.01 -16.44 10.75
CA ARG A 45 -36.28 -16.40 9.97
C ARG A 45 -37.53 -16.26 10.83
N GLY A 46 -37.48 -16.70 12.09
CA GLY A 46 -38.62 -16.67 13.01
C GLY A 46 -38.88 -15.31 13.68
N VAL A 47 -37.98 -14.33 13.53
CA VAL A 47 -38.08 -13.04 14.20
C VAL A 47 -38.11 -11.93 13.15
N GLY A 48 -39.29 -11.33 12.95
CA GLY A 48 -39.52 -10.29 11.94
C GLY A 48 -38.48 -9.16 12.04
N GLY A 49 -37.69 -8.97 10.99
CA GLY A 49 -36.66 -7.93 10.91
C GLY A 49 -35.29 -8.28 11.49
N ALA A 50 -35.15 -9.34 12.30
CA ALA A 50 -33.87 -9.71 12.91
C ALA A 50 -32.79 -10.08 11.88
N CYS A 51 -33.17 -10.79 10.81
CA CYS A 51 -32.25 -11.11 9.72
C CYS A 51 -31.71 -9.86 9.00
N GLY A 52 -32.56 -8.83 8.83
CA GLY A 52 -32.15 -7.57 8.21
C GLY A 52 -31.15 -6.81 9.08
N ALA A 53 -31.43 -6.71 10.38
CA ALA A 53 -30.53 -6.08 11.36
C ALA A 53 -29.19 -6.82 11.44
N LEU A 54 -29.21 -8.16 11.51
CA LEU A 54 -28.00 -8.96 11.52
C LEU A 54 -27.17 -8.75 10.25
N ALA A 55 -27.79 -8.81 9.07
CA ALA A 55 -27.09 -8.59 7.81
C ALA A 55 -26.44 -7.20 7.74
N LEU A 56 -27.12 -6.18 8.25
CA LEU A 56 -26.60 -4.81 8.32
C LEU A 56 -25.40 -4.71 9.27
N VAL A 57 -25.50 -5.29 10.46
CA VAL A 57 -24.40 -5.31 11.44
C VAL A 57 -23.18 -6.04 10.87
N VAL A 58 -23.38 -7.25 10.34
CA VAL A 58 -22.30 -8.02 9.69
C VAL A 58 -21.68 -7.20 8.56
N ALA A 59 -22.50 -6.51 7.75
CA ALA A 59 -21.97 -5.72 6.66
C ALA A 59 -21.15 -4.51 7.10
N ILE A 60 -21.56 -3.83 8.18
CA ILE A 60 -20.85 -2.69 8.75
C ILE A 60 -19.48 -3.09 9.29
N TYR A 61 -19.35 -4.26 9.91
CA TYR A 61 -18.08 -4.68 10.52
C TYR A 61 -17.17 -5.46 9.58
N LEU A 62 -17.72 -6.36 8.77
CA LEU A 62 -16.92 -7.26 7.94
C LEU A 62 -16.18 -6.50 6.83
N LYS A 63 -16.79 -5.44 6.26
CA LYS A 63 -16.17 -4.65 5.18
C LYS A 63 -14.91 -3.91 5.60
N PRO A 64 -14.91 -3.09 6.69
CA PRO A 64 -13.68 -2.50 7.21
C PRO A 64 -12.61 -3.55 7.46
N ILE A 65 -12.97 -4.72 8.01
CA ILE A 65 -12.01 -5.79 8.28
C ILE A 65 -11.38 -6.30 6.97
N ILE A 66 -12.19 -6.61 5.95
CA ILE A 66 -11.69 -7.04 4.63
C ILE A 66 -10.78 -5.96 4.03
N TYR A 67 -11.17 -4.69 4.11
CA TYR A 67 -10.38 -3.58 3.60
C TYR A 67 -9.05 -3.41 4.34
N LEU A 68 -9.06 -3.51 5.68
CA LEU A 68 -7.85 -3.47 6.49
C LEU A 68 -6.91 -4.60 6.10
N VAL A 69 -7.42 -5.85 6.03
CA VAL A 69 -6.62 -7.00 5.59
C VAL A 69 -6.02 -6.76 4.21
N PHE A 70 -6.78 -6.19 3.28
CA PHE A 70 -6.27 -5.81 1.96
C PHE A 70 -5.13 -4.79 2.06
N VAL A 71 -5.29 -3.68 2.79
CA VAL A 71 -4.25 -2.66 2.98
C VAL A 71 -3.00 -3.25 3.66
N PHE A 72 -3.18 -4.05 4.72
CA PHE A 72 -2.08 -4.72 5.41
C PHE A 72 -1.34 -5.72 4.49
N SER A 73 -2.05 -6.36 3.56
CA SER A 73 -1.45 -7.28 2.60
C SER A 73 -0.46 -6.61 1.63
N TRP A 74 -0.58 -5.29 1.43
CA TRP A 74 0.32 -4.49 0.60
C TRP A 74 1.60 -4.09 1.32
N LEU A 75 1.58 -3.90 2.64
CA LEU A 75 2.75 -3.44 3.40
C LEU A 75 3.98 -4.31 3.14
N GLY A 76 3.86 -5.61 3.37
CA GLY A 76 5.01 -6.52 3.29
C GLY A 76 5.62 -6.61 1.90
N ILE A 77 4.79 -6.59 0.85
CA ILE A 77 5.27 -6.71 -0.52
C ILE A 77 5.88 -5.40 -1.04
N THR A 78 5.27 -4.27 -0.70
CA THR A 78 5.76 -2.96 -1.13
C THR A 78 7.05 -2.58 -0.40
N VAL A 79 7.21 -2.91 0.88
CA VAL A 79 8.49 -2.74 1.61
C VAL A 79 9.64 -3.45 0.89
N ARG A 80 9.43 -4.73 0.52
CA ARG A 80 10.45 -5.51 -0.20
C ARG A 80 10.78 -4.87 -1.53
N ARG A 81 9.74 -4.51 -2.30
CA ARG A 81 9.91 -3.93 -3.63
C ARG A 81 10.62 -2.59 -3.62
N LEU A 82 10.29 -1.71 -2.67
CA LEU A 82 10.95 -0.42 -2.51
C LEU A 82 12.42 -0.60 -2.14
N ARG A 83 12.73 -1.52 -1.22
CA ARG A 83 14.11 -1.85 -0.85
C ARG A 83 14.91 -2.37 -2.05
N ASP A 84 14.33 -3.30 -2.81
CA ASP A 84 15.00 -3.91 -3.97
C ASP A 84 15.10 -2.94 -5.17
N ALA A 85 14.33 -1.85 -5.16
CA ALA A 85 14.41 -0.75 -6.11
C ALA A 85 15.33 0.40 -5.63
N GLY A 86 15.94 0.29 -4.45
CA GLY A 86 16.73 1.37 -3.84
C GLY A 86 15.91 2.60 -3.44
N LEU A 87 14.59 2.48 -3.37
CA LEU A 87 13.68 3.57 -3.00
C LEU A 87 13.47 3.65 -1.48
N PRO A 88 13.18 4.85 -0.93
CA PRO A 88 12.97 5.01 0.50
C PRO A 88 11.74 4.23 0.98
N VAL A 89 11.94 3.38 1.99
CA VAL A 89 10.87 2.55 2.59
C VAL A 89 9.73 3.39 3.18
N ALA A 90 9.97 4.66 3.49
CA ALA A 90 8.94 5.61 3.92
C ALA A 90 7.77 5.72 2.91
N LEU A 91 8.02 5.51 1.60
CA LEU A 91 6.97 5.53 0.57
C LEU A 91 5.87 4.49 0.80
N VAL A 92 6.14 3.43 1.58
CA VAL A 92 5.10 2.47 1.99
C VAL A 92 3.99 3.15 2.76
N GLY A 93 4.33 4.07 3.68
CA GLY A 93 3.30 4.76 4.44
C GLY A 93 2.50 5.72 3.57
N VAL A 94 3.06 6.26 2.47
CA VAL A 94 2.29 7.05 1.47
C VAL A 94 1.17 6.20 0.88
N LEU A 95 1.49 4.97 0.47
CA LEU A 95 0.51 4.03 -0.06
C LEU A 95 -0.57 3.69 0.98
N VAL A 96 -0.19 3.45 2.23
CA VAL A 96 -1.13 3.17 3.32
C VAL A 96 -2.07 4.35 3.55
N VAL A 97 -1.52 5.57 3.57
CA VAL A 97 -2.27 6.81 3.72
C VAL A 97 -3.23 7.02 2.55
N LEU A 98 -2.78 6.77 1.31
CA LEU A 98 -3.62 6.85 0.12
C LEU A 98 -4.80 5.89 0.20
N PHE A 99 -4.56 4.63 0.57
CA PHE A 99 -5.65 3.68 0.80
C PHE A 99 -6.56 4.13 1.96
N TRP A 100 -6.00 4.64 3.05
CA TRP A 100 -6.78 5.06 4.20
C TRP A 100 -7.67 6.28 3.89
N ALA A 101 -7.20 7.19 3.06
CA ALA A 101 -7.95 8.39 2.67
C ALA A 101 -9.31 8.04 2.01
N ASP A 102 -9.36 6.92 1.28
CA ASP A 102 -10.57 6.38 0.67
C ASP A 102 -11.25 5.24 1.47
N ALA A 103 -10.93 5.09 2.76
CA ALA A 103 -11.60 4.09 3.61
C ALA A 103 -13.13 4.29 3.67
N ALA A 104 -13.60 5.53 3.59
CA ALA A 104 -15.05 5.81 3.52
C ALA A 104 -15.68 5.25 2.25
N PHE A 105 -14.99 5.38 1.11
CA PHE A 105 -15.43 4.76 -0.14
C PHE A 105 -15.46 3.24 0.00
N ALA A 106 -14.46 2.62 0.62
CA ALA A 106 -14.39 1.16 0.78
C ALA A 106 -15.54 0.57 1.63
N VAL A 107 -16.03 1.30 2.65
CA VAL A 107 -17.20 0.88 3.44
C VAL A 107 -18.47 0.89 2.59
N VAL A 108 -18.56 1.88 1.71
CA VAL A 108 -19.71 2.14 0.87
C VAL A 108 -19.74 1.24 -0.38
N PHE A 109 -18.57 0.97 -0.95
CA PHE A 109 -18.36 0.11 -2.11
C PHE A 109 -18.84 -1.32 -1.82
N GLY A 110 -19.60 -1.90 -2.75
CA GLY A 110 -20.24 -3.21 -2.59
C GLY A 110 -21.39 -3.25 -1.57
N SER A 111 -21.96 -2.12 -1.15
CA SER A 111 -23.25 -2.12 -0.44
C SER A 111 -24.36 -2.47 -1.43
N PRO A 112 -25.50 -3.06 -0.98
CA PRO A 112 -26.67 -3.18 -1.84
C PRO A 112 -26.97 -1.81 -2.44
N TRP A 113 -27.14 -1.74 -3.76
CA TRP A 113 -27.36 -0.49 -4.48
C TRP A 113 -28.44 0.37 -3.83
N THR A 114 -29.43 -0.26 -3.21
CA THR A 114 -30.50 0.37 -2.44
C THR A 114 -29.99 1.25 -1.30
N VAL A 115 -29.02 0.78 -0.51
CA VAL A 115 -28.36 1.57 0.54
C VAL A 115 -27.63 2.76 -0.09
N GLY A 116 -27.05 2.55 -1.26
CA GLY A 116 -26.42 3.62 -2.00
C GLY A 116 -27.37 4.69 -2.50
N PHE A 117 -28.51 4.30 -3.06
CA PHE A 117 -29.53 5.25 -3.48
C PHE A 117 -30.07 6.06 -2.30
N VAL A 118 -30.33 5.41 -1.16
CA VAL A 118 -30.83 6.09 0.06
C VAL A 118 -29.80 7.05 0.64
N LEU A 119 -28.50 6.70 0.60
CA LEU A 119 -27.42 7.57 1.05
C LEU A 119 -27.03 8.67 0.04
N GLY A 120 -27.71 8.74 -1.12
CA GLY A 120 -27.40 9.74 -2.15
C GLY A 120 -26.07 9.50 -2.88
N ILE A 121 -25.65 8.24 -3.01
CA ILE A 121 -24.38 7.81 -3.63
C ILE A 121 -24.21 8.26 -5.09
N LEU A 122 -25.28 8.69 -5.77
CA LEU A 122 -25.15 9.29 -7.12
C LEU A 122 -24.19 10.50 -7.15
N LYS A 123 -23.88 11.11 -6.00
CA LYS A 123 -22.87 12.18 -5.87
C LYS A 123 -21.57 11.73 -5.21
N LEU A 124 -21.35 10.44 -5.02
CA LEU A 124 -20.13 9.94 -4.39
C LEU A 124 -18.94 10.27 -5.31
N ALA A 125 -18.04 11.13 -4.82
CA ALA A 125 -16.84 11.49 -5.55
C ALA A 125 -16.03 10.23 -5.87
N LEU A 126 -15.47 10.16 -7.08
CA LEU A 126 -14.55 9.09 -7.49
C LEU A 126 -13.44 8.92 -6.43
N PRO A 127 -13.03 7.68 -6.10
CA PRO A 127 -12.02 7.39 -5.09
C PRO A 127 -10.63 7.74 -5.61
N LYS A 128 -10.35 9.03 -5.66
CA LYS A 128 -9.15 9.61 -6.27
C LYS A 128 -7.85 9.13 -5.61
N TYR A 129 -7.86 8.86 -4.31
CA TYR A 129 -6.66 8.42 -3.58
C TYR A 129 -6.38 6.94 -3.82
N LEU A 130 -7.40 6.11 -3.96
CA LEU A 130 -7.30 4.71 -4.34
C LEU A 130 -6.77 4.58 -5.77
N ILE A 131 -7.27 5.40 -6.70
CA ILE A 131 -6.74 5.46 -8.07
C ILE A 131 -5.26 5.86 -8.05
N ALA A 132 -4.90 6.90 -7.28
CA ALA A 132 -3.50 7.32 -7.12
C ALA A 132 -2.61 6.23 -6.49
N ALA A 133 -3.13 5.47 -5.50
CA ALA A 133 -2.43 4.32 -4.91
C ALA A 133 -2.16 3.23 -5.94
N LEU A 134 -3.17 2.90 -6.76
CA LEU A 134 -3.04 1.93 -7.85
C LEU A 134 -2.01 2.38 -8.89
N ILE A 135 -1.99 3.66 -9.26
CA ILE A 135 -0.97 4.21 -10.17
C ILE A 135 0.43 4.06 -9.55
N CYS A 136 0.59 4.33 -8.26
CA CYS A 136 1.86 4.13 -7.55
C CYS A 136 2.29 2.65 -7.54
N ILE A 137 1.34 1.71 -7.38
CA ILE A 137 1.63 0.27 -7.47
C ILE A 137 2.07 -0.10 -8.89
N VAL A 138 1.38 0.38 -9.92
CA VAL A 138 1.76 0.16 -11.34
C VAL A 138 3.16 0.72 -11.60
N PHE A 139 3.47 1.90 -11.06
CA PHE A 139 4.79 2.49 -11.14
C PHE A 139 5.86 1.57 -10.52
N LEU A 140 5.61 1.03 -9.32
CA LEU A 140 6.52 0.09 -8.66
C LEU A 140 6.72 -1.23 -9.44
N CYS A 141 5.73 -1.64 -10.24
CA CYS A 141 5.89 -2.76 -11.17
C CYS A 141 6.88 -2.46 -12.30
N LEU A 142 6.95 -1.20 -12.77
CA LEU A 142 7.77 -0.80 -13.92
C LEU A 142 9.22 -0.48 -13.54
N VAL A 143 9.46 0.04 -12.33
CA VAL A 143 10.77 0.51 -11.85
C VAL A 143 11.89 -0.54 -11.93
N ASP A 144 12.99 -0.21 -12.59
CA ASP A 144 14.38 -0.58 -12.27
C ASP A 144 14.63 -1.33 -10.93
N SER A 145 15.05 -2.60 -10.88
CA SER A 145 15.72 -3.10 -9.65
C SER A 145 17.17 -2.63 -9.71
N ASP A 146 17.64 -1.98 -8.64
CA ASP A 146 19.01 -1.47 -8.58
C ASP A 146 19.95 -2.58 -8.11
N GLU A 147 20.45 -3.38 -9.06
CA GLU A 147 21.38 -4.48 -8.77
C GLU A 147 22.76 -3.99 -8.34
N ASP A 148 23.14 -2.76 -8.75
CA ASP A 148 24.48 -2.20 -8.53
C ASP A 148 24.62 -1.44 -7.21
N GLY A 149 23.51 -1.23 -6.46
CA GLY A 149 23.50 -0.53 -5.18
C GLY A 149 23.94 0.95 -5.26
N ARG A 150 24.04 1.51 -6.47
CA ARG A 150 24.50 2.90 -6.71
C ARG A 150 23.38 3.93 -6.62
N GLY A 151 22.12 3.52 -6.57
CA GLY A 151 20.93 4.37 -6.59
C GLY A 151 20.59 5.06 -5.27
N ALA A 152 21.15 4.60 -4.14
CA ALA A 152 20.82 5.11 -2.81
C ALA A 152 21.13 6.62 -2.62
N SER A 153 22.12 7.16 -3.34
CA SER A 153 22.51 8.58 -3.22
C SER A 153 21.60 9.55 -3.99
N ARG A 154 20.87 9.08 -5.03
CA ARG A 154 20.03 9.95 -5.87
C ARG A 154 18.72 10.37 -5.20
N PHE A 155 18.26 9.63 -4.20
CA PHE A 155 16.97 9.86 -3.53
C PHE A 155 17.07 10.54 -2.16
N GLY A 156 18.27 10.87 -1.66
CA GLY A 156 18.48 11.29 -0.27
C GLY A 156 17.66 12.50 0.18
N ALA A 157 17.70 13.60 -0.57
CA ALA A 157 16.99 14.84 -0.19
C ALA A 157 15.46 14.74 -0.42
N PHE A 158 15.05 14.19 -1.56
CA PHE A 158 13.64 14.09 -1.92
C PHE A 158 12.90 13.02 -1.09
N GLY A 159 13.56 11.89 -0.82
CA GLY A 159 13.05 10.84 0.04
C GLY A 159 12.86 11.30 1.48
N MET A 160 13.75 12.17 1.97
CA MET A 160 13.62 12.79 3.29
C MET A 160 12.43 13.77 3.33
N GLY A 161 12.25 14.60 2.30
CA GLY A 161 11.08 15.47 2.17
C GLY A 161 9.75 14.70 2.16
N ALA A 162 9.67 13.64 1.36
CA ALA A 162 8.50 12.76 1.33
C ALA A 162 8.26 12.08 2.69
N ALA A 163 9.31 11.63 3.37
CA ALA A 163 9.20 11.02 4.69
C ALA A 163 8.71 12.01 5.77
N VAL A 164 9.17 13.27 5.74
CA VAL A 164 8.73 14.32 6.67
C VAL A 164 7.26 14.68 6.45
N VAL A 165 6.86 14.90 5.19
CA VAL A 165 5.45 15.19 4.84
C VAL A 165 4.55 14.04 5.28
N LEU A 166 5.00 12.80 5.07
CA LEU A 166 4.27 11.62 5.47
C LEU A 166 4.20 11.44 6.99
N GLY A 167 5.32 11.63 7.69
CA GLY A 167 5.38 11.58 9.15
C GLY A 167 4.44 12.61 9.79
N GLY A 168 4.45 13.84 9.27
CA GLY A 168 3.51 14.89 9.67
C GLY A 168 2.06 14.50 9.42
N PHE A 169 1.75 13.87 8.28
CA PHE A 169 0.40 13.40 7.99
C PHE A 169 -0.05 12.27 8.92
N VAL A 170 0.79 11.27 9.17
CA VAL A 170 0.49 10.17 10.09
C VAL A 170 0.24 10.71 11.50
N LEU A 171 1.08 11.65 11.97
CA LEU A 171 0.87 12.36 13.23
C LEU A 171 -0.46 13.13 13.25
N ALA A 172 -0.80 13.87 12.18
CA ALA A 172 -2.06 14.60 12.10
C ALA A 172 -3.28 13.67 12.09
N ALA A 173 -3.21 12.53 11.38
CA ALA A 173 -4.27 11.53 11.34
C ALA A 173 -4.47 10.87 12.72
N ILE A 174 -3.38 10.50 13.40
CA ILE A 174 -3.41 9.97 14.77
C ILE A 174 -3.99 11.01 15.73
N ALA A 175 -3.54 12.27 15.66
CA ALA A 175 -4.05 13.36 16.49
C ALA A 175 -5.56 13.58 16.28
N THR A 176 -6.02 13.55 15.03
CA THR A 176 -7.45 13.69 14.68
C THR A 176 -8.26 12.50 15.20
N TYR A 177 -7.74 11.28 15.11
CA TYR A 177 -8.39 10.09 15.65
C TYR A 177 -8.49 10.14 17.18
N ILE A 178 -7.41 10.54 17.86
CA ILE A 178 -7.39 10.72 19.32
C ILE A 178 -8.40 11.81 19.71
N ALA A 179 -8.41 12.95 19.02
CA ALA A 179 -9.35 14.05 19.28
C ALA A 179 -10.82 13.63 19.08
N MET A 180 -11.12 12.80 18.08
CA MET A 180 -12.45 12.21 17.96
C MET A 180 -12.75 11.28 19.15
N ARG A 181 -11.84 10.36 19.47
CA ARG A 181 -12.10 9.39 20.54
C ARG A 181 -12.30 10.05 21.91
N THR A 182 -11.50 11.06 22.24
CA THR A 182 -11.59 11.78 23.53
C THR A 182 -12.71 12.82 23.54
N GLY A 183 -13.00 13.46 22.41
CA GLY A 183 -14.08 14.44 22.28
C GLY A 183 -15.48 13.82 22.40
N TYR A 184 -15.67 12.58 21.93
CA TYR A 184 -16.97 11.92 21.99
C TYR A 184 -17.35 11.40 23.38
N SER A 185 -16.41 11.13 24.27
CA SER A 185 -16.71 10.57 25.60
C SER A 185 -17.23 11.59 26.62
N GLY A 186 -17.13 12.90 26.35
CA GLY A 186 -17.43 13.94 27.35
C GLY A 186 -18.52 14.96 27.01
N MET A 187 -19.02 15.03 25.76
CA MET A 187 -19.87 16.15 25.31
C MET A 187 -21.35 15.78 25.15
N ARG A 188 -22.20 16.27 26.07
CA ARG A 188 -23.68 16.22 25.94
C ARG A 188 -24.21 17.21 24.88
N GLY A 189 -24.93 16.67 23.90
CA GLY A 189 -26.12 17.26 23.26
C GLY A 189 -25.97 18.34 22.17
N ARG A 190 -25.08 19.34 22.32
CA ARG A 190 -24.98 20.44 21.31
C ARG A 190 -23.55 20.82 20.92
N ARG A 191 -22.60 20.82 21.86
CA ARG A 191 -21.18 21.10 21.57
C ARG A 191 -20.50 19.98 20.78
N ALA A 192 -20.97 18.73 20.94
CA ALA A 192 -20.52 17.61 20.14
C ALA A 192 -20.82 17.83 18.65
N MET A 193 -22.00 18.36 18.33
CA MET A 193 -22.43 18.54 16.94
C MET A 193 -21.65 19.67 16.25
N SER A 194 -21.37 20.78 16.94
CA SER A 194 -20.51 21.85 16.39
C SER A 194 -19.05 21.41 16.23
N ALA A 195 -18.52 20.63 17.19
CA ALA A 195 -17.18 20.05 17.09
C ALA A 195 -17.07 19.05 15.92
N LEU A 196 -18.11 18.23 15.71
CA LEU A 196 -18.19 17.28 14.60
C LEU A 196 -18.24 18.02 13.25
N VAL A 197 -19.04 19.09 13.15
CA VAL A 197 -19.08 19.93 11.96
C VAL A 197 -17.73 20.62 11.70
N GLN A 198 -17.06 21.15 12.72
CA GLN A 198 -15.72 21.73 12.56
C GLN A 198 -14.68 20.67 12.17
N ALA A 199 -14.73 19.46 12.75
CA ALA A 199 -13.87 18.36 12.35
C ALA A 199 -14.11 17.93 10.90
N MET A 200 -15.37 17.92 10.44
CA MET A 200 -15.70 17.65 9.03
C MET A 200 -15.19 18.75 8.09
N LYS A 201 -15.35 20.02 8.47
CA LYS A 201 -14.82 21.16 7.70
C LYS A 201 -13.29 21.16 7.65
N PHE A 202 -12.64 20.87 8.78
CA PHE A 202 -11.19 20.75 8.87
C PHE A 202 -10.68 19.56 8.04
N ARG A 203 -11.35 18.42 8.10
CA ARG A 203 -11.08 17.26 7.23
C ARG A 203 -11.25 17.62 5.76
N ALA A 204 -12.30 18.36 5.40
CA ALA A 204 -12.49 18.83 4.03
C ALA A 204 -11.36 19.79 3.59
N ALA A 205 -10.98 20.74 4.45
CA ALA A 205 -9.91 21.70 4.20
C ALA A 205 -8.54 21.02 4.09
N LEU A 206 -8.27 19.96 4.85
CA LEU A 206 -7.07 19.13 4.73
C LEU A 206 -7.10 18.26 3.47
N ASN A 207 -8.26 17.74 3.09
CA ASN A 207 -8.40 16.86 1.93
C ASN A 207 -8.09 17.56 0.60
N THR A 208 -8.27 18.88 0.49
CA THR A 208 -8.00 19.62 -0.75
C THR A 208 -6.50 19.71 -1.08
N PRO A 209 -5.62 20.30 -0.24
CA PRO A 209 -4.19 20.34 -0.49
C PRO A 209 -3.57 18.93 -0.49
N LEU A 210 -4.09 18.02 0.36
CA LEU A 210 -3.69 16.62 0.36
C LEU A 210 -4.04 15.95 -0.96
N GLY A 211 -5.24 16.21 -1.48
CA GLY A 211 -5.69 15.77 -2.80
C GLY A 211 -4.69 16.16 -3.87
N ILE A 212 -4.34 17.45 -3.93
CA ILE A 212 -3.40 17.99 -4.90
C ILE A 212 -2.02 17.32 -4.74
N ALA A 213 -1.46 17.32 -3.54
CA ALA A 213 -0.13 16.75 -3.26
C ALA A 213 -0.08 15.25 -3.62
N LEU A 214 -1.10 14.48 -3.25
CA LEU A 214 -1.18 13.05 -3.52
C LEU A 214 -1.43 12.74 -5.01
N THR A 215 -2.16 13.59 -5.74
CA THR A 215 -2.32 13.45 -7.20
C THR A 215 -1.07 13.84 -7.98
N LEU A 216 -0.26 14.76 -7.45
CA LEU A 216 1.00 15.16 -8.08
C LEU A 216 2.11 14.14 -7.83
N LEU A 217 2.03 13.37 -6.74
CA LEU A 217 3.03 12.36 -6.39
C LEU A 217 3.30 11.29 -7.48
N PRO A 218 2.29 10.66 -8.11
CA PRO A 218 2.56 9.77 -9.23
C PRO A 218 3.14 10.49 -10.45
N LEU A 219 2.79 11.76 -10.68
CA LEU A 219 3.34 12.56 -11.78
C LEU A 219 4.82 12.90 -11.54
N THR A 220 5.20 13.22 -10.30
CA THR A 220 6.62 13.46 -9.97
C THR A 220 7.44 12.17 -10.07
N LEU A 221 6.91 11.05 -9.60
CA LEU A 221 7.52 9.73 -9.78
C LEU A 221 7.69 9.39 -11.27
N LEU A 222 6.67 9.64 -12.09
CA LEU A 222 6.73 9.42 -13.54
C LEU A 222 7.80 10.30 -14.20
N GLY A 223 7.84 11.59 -13.86
CA GLY A 223 8.85 12.52 -14.34
C GLY A 223 10.27 12.06 -14.00
N MET A 224 10.48 11.55 -12.78
CA MET A 224 11.77 10.97 -12.38
C MET A 224 12.15 9.72 -13.17
N LEU A 225 11.18 8.87 -13.53
CA LEU A 225 11.46 7.67 -14.30
C LEU A 225 11.83 8.01 -15.74
N ILE A 226 11.21 9.05 -16.31
CA ILE A 226 11.56 9.59 -17.62
C ILE A 226 12.98 10.20 -17.60
N THR A 227 13.31 11.02 -16.60
CA THR A 227 14.65 11.63 -16.49
C THR A 227 15.74 10.61 -16.17
N SER A 228 15.42 9.56 -15.42
CA SER A 228 16.34 8.44 -15.16
C SER A 228 16.67 7.68 -16.44
N ARG A 229 15.67 7.43 -17.30
CA ARG A 229 15.88 6.77 -18.60
C ARG A 229 16.65 7.63 -19.59
N SER A 230 16.48 8.96 -19.57
CA SER A 230 17.23 9.86 -20.46
C SER A 230 18.65 10.17 -19.99
N GLY A 231 18.99 9.83 -18.74
CA GLY A 231 20.24 10.19 -18.06
C GLY A 231 21.51 9.44 -18.44
N GLY A 232 21.59 8.82 -19.62
CA GLY A 232 22.80 8.17 -20.12
C GLY A 232 23.87 9.12 -20.70
N SER A 233 23.54 10.40 -20.96
CA SER A 233 24.50 11.31 -21.63
C SER A 233 24.53 12.75 -21.11
N TRP A 234 23.44 13.30 -20.57
CA TRP A 234 23.34 14.75 -20.31
C TRP A 234 23.97 15.22 -18.99
N TRP A 235 24.21 14.33 -18.02
CA TRP A 235 24.84 14.66 -16.73
C TRP A 235 26.34 14.33 -16.68
N ARG A 236 26.95 13.91 -17.79
CA ARG A 236 28.41 13.93 -17.89
C ARG A 236 28.81 15.41 -17.82
N GLY A 237 29.39 15.80 -16.68
CA GLY A 237 29.82 17.17 -16.47
C GLY A 237 30.75 17.60 -17.61
N PRO A 238 30.79 18.90 -17.99
CA PRO A 238 31.61 19.41 -19.11
C PRO A 238 33.14 19.23 -18.98
N GLY A 239 33.63 18.31 -18.15
CA GLY A 239 35.05 18.06 -17.90
C GLY A 239 35.41 16.60 -17.60
N GLU A 240 34.51 15.63 -17.79
CA GLU A 240 34.95 14.23 -17.90
C GLU A 240 35.44 13.98 -19.33
N ASP A 241 36.69 14.35 -19.58
CA ASP A 241 37.38 14.06 -20.82
C ASP A 241 37.35 12.55 -21.11
N PRO A 242 36.92 12.12 -22.31
CA PRO A 242 36.90 10.72 -22.72
C PRO A 242 38.31 10.23 -23.11
N ALA A 243 39.29 10.38 -22.22
CA ALA A 243 40.69 10.13 -22.55
C ALA A 243 41.53 9.56 -21.41
N VAL A 244 41.05 8.50 -20.77
CA VAL A 244 41.96 7.45 -20.28
C VAL A 244 41.38 6.12 -20.72
N PRO A 245 41.89 5.50 -21.81
CA PRO A 245 41.57 4.10 -22.07
C PRO A 245 41.90 3.32 -20.80
N PRO A 246 41.04 2.40 -20.34
CA PRO A 246 41.35 1.61 -19.16
C PRO A 246 42.69 0.92 -19.43
N GLY A 247 43.74 1.38 -18.74
CA GLY A 247 45.01 0.67 -18.71
C GLY A 247 44.70 -0.78 -18.37
N PRO A 248 45.40 -1.75 -18.96
CA PRO A 248 45.08 -3.17 -18.86
C PRO A 248 44.87 -3.50 -17.39
N VAL A 249 43.59 -3.64 -17.00
CA VAL A 249 43.21 -4.06 -15.66
C VAL A 249 43.84 -5.43 -15.56
N ALA A 250 44.97 -5.48 -14.85
CA ALA A 250 45.68 -6.69 -14.55
C ALA A 250 44.60 -7.65 -14.06
N ARG A 251 44.31 -8.63 -14.92
CA ARG A 251 43.32 -9.66 -14.72
C ARG A 251 43.77 -10.36 -13.46
N ALA A 252 43.30 -9.87 -12.32
CA ALA A 252 43.55 -10.44 -11.01
C ALA A 252 42.86 -11.79 -11.10
N ARG A 253 43.66 -12.76 -11.52
CA ARG A 253 43.39 -14.17 -11.69
C ARG A 253 42.51 -14.53 -10.51
N SER A 254 41.21 -14.63 -10.74
CA SER A 254 40.28 -15.17 -9.79
C SER A 254 40.81 -16.58 -9.56
N ARG A 255 41.57 -16.73 -8.47
CA ARG A 255 41.99 -18.04 -8.00
C ARG A 255 40.69 -18.78 -7.86
N HIS A 256 40.50 -19.74 -8.75
CA HIS A 256 39.53 -20.79 -8.64
C HIS A 256 39.83 -21.41 -7.27
N VAL A 257 39.15 -20.95 -6.23
CA VAL A 257 39.13 -21.63 -4.94
C VAL A 257 38.24 -22.83 -5.22
N PRO A 258 38.81 -24.05 -5.33
CA PRO A 258 37.98 -25.23 -5.49
C PRO A 258 36.99 -25.26 -4.32
N PRO A 259 35.72 -25.62 -4.55
CA PRO A 259 34.76 -25.76 -3.48
C PRO A 259 35.36 -26.71 -2.45
N ALA A 260 35.52 -26.22 -1.21
CA ALA A 260 35.90 -27.08 -0.09
C ALA A 260 34.87 -28.20 -0.04
N ALA A 261 35.34 -29.43 -0.27
CA ALA A 261 34.54 -30.64 -0.18
C ALA A 261 33.88 -30.65 1.21
N GLY A 262 32.58 -30.37 1.24
CA GLY A 262 31.80 -30.50 2.47
C GLY A 262 31.81 -31.96 2.92
N PRO A 263 31.88 -32.22 4.24
CA PRO A 263 31.84 -33.57 4.77
C PRO A 263 30.56 -34.28 4.32
N ALA A 264 30.72 -35.49 3.77
CA ALA A 264 29.65 -36.35 3.33
C ALA A 264 28.58 -36.50 4.44
N MET A 265 27.34 -36.13 4.13
CA MET A 265 26.21 -36.37 5.02
C MET A 265 25.95 -37.88 5.09
N PRO A 266 25.91 -38.50 6.28
CA PRO A 266 25.60 -39.91 6.42
C PRO A 266 24.14 -40.16 6.04
N THR A 267 23.95 -40.90 4.95
CA THR A 267 22.67 -41.48 4.55
C THR A 267 22.26 -42.54 5.56
N GLY A 268 21.47 -42.16 6.56
CA GLY A 268 20.98 -43.05 7.60
C GLY A 268 19.57 -42.71 8.04
N PHE A 269 18.58 -42.88 7.17
CA PHE A 269 17.18 -42.91 7.58
C PHE A 269 16.60 -44.30 7.37
N GLY A 270 16.76 -45.13 8.40
CA GLY A 270 16.11 -46.42 8.55
C GLY A 270 14.60 -46.26 8.67
N ARG A 271 13.87 -46.81 7.71
CA ARG A 271 12.42 -46.87 7.66
C ARG A 271 11.94 -48.01 8.57
N ARG A 272 11.61 -47.72 9.83
CA ARG A 272 10.85 -48.65 10.68
C ARG A 272 9.39 -48.64 10.23
N ARG A 273 8.92 -49.77 9.69
CA ARG A 273 7.51 -50.11 9.57
C ARG A 273 7.05 -50.69 10.90
N THR A 274 5.95 -50.15 11.42
CA THR A 274 4.99 -50.86 12.27
C THR A 274 3.62 -50.41 11.84
#